data_AF-X5VR61-F1
#
_entry.id   AF-X5VR61-F1
#
_cell.length_a   1.000
_cell.length_b   1.000
_cell.length_c   1.000
_cell.angle_alpha   90.00
_cell.angle_beta   90.00
_cell.angle_gamma   90.00
#
_symmetry.space_group_name_H-M   'P 1'
#
loop_
_entity.id
_entity.type
_entity.pdbx_description
1 polymer ?
#
loop_
_entity_poly.entity_id
_entity_poly.type
_entity_poly.pdbx_seq_one_letter_code
_entity_poly.pdbx_strand_id
1 'polypeptide(L)'
;MNTFALSPQLSASDELKLSDSYSAGLFVEAMQLIRRYEETSSRDLLVRAREVLKRCLAVSPRDPLPSFYLGITQSALGDMDQKEAIPVFKRFIKSTVFPLRAAATYNLAAAYVETYNSTLFGEGIGLLKALLEELTTNGVPIGQSEIIRGLHERLGDRRIRVEQLYYQAQETQDYLHIHLHVWGPRWDSSSVDQIEVAGKHALEKLTKRRRLLKKHERFLGRQHAEIWAWHWNNVGTIHESLAAAARRTKNKGRAHDEAAKAEKAFNDAQDADPSFASSRPNLGRLTFEVLADFGKAIEIFKDVASGVEDTAYAHFCLGQLYTVERKKTQAMSHFRKAPNLLKTERVDSSDWKNVRSYVANHLQKWCQPEPALKLLNQLAKENPSDQGLRSQISDLQNKA
;
A
#
# COMPACT_ATOMS: atom_id res chain seq x y z
N MET A 1 1.06 -6.06 1.31
CA MET A 1 1.13 -6.70 -0.03
C MET A 1 1.41 -8.19 0.17
N ASN A 2 1.17 -9.09 -0.80
CA ASN A 2 1.99 -10.29 -1.07
C ASN A 2 1.29 -11.34 -1.94
N THR A 3 1.36 -11.17 -3.26
CA THR A 3 2.14 -12.15 -4.04
C THR A 3 3.33 -11.42 -4.65
N PHE A 4 4.48 -11.58 -4.01
CA PHE A 4 5.72 -11.24 -4.69
C PHE A 4 5.78 -12.04 -5.97
N ALA A 5 6.48 -11.53 -6.98
CA ALA A 5 6.89 -12.35 -8.10
C ALA A 5 7.91 -13.41 -7.63
N LEU A 6 7.52 -14.30 -6.70
CA LEU A 6 8.20 -15.55 -6.39
C LEU A 6 7.93 -16.44 -7.58
N SER A 7 8.63 -16.18 -8.68
CA SER A 7 8.60 -17.15 -9.73
C SER A 7 9.56 -18.27 -9.33
N PRO A 8 9.10 -19.51 -9.06
CA PRO A 8 9.99 -20.68 -9.04
C PRO A 8 10.79 -20.84 -10.34
N GLN A 9 10.53 -20.01 -11.36
CA GLN A 9 11.32 -19.91 -12.59
C GLN A 9 12.66 -19.17 -12.37
N LEU A 10 12.83 -18.35 -11.32
CA LEU A 10 14.14 -17.72 -11.03
C LEU A 10 15.21 -18.79 -10.73
N SER A 11 14.85 -19.85 -10.02
CA SER A 11 15.75 -20.98 -9.74
C SER A 11 15.99 -21.90 -10.94
N ALA A 12 15.28 -21.71 -12.05
CA ALA A 12 15.45 -22.51 -13.27
C ALA A 12 16.52 -21.94 -14.22
N SER A 13 16.99 -20.70 -14.00
CA SER A 13 18.09 -20.11 -14.77
C SER A 13 19.40 -20.80 -14.41
N ASP A 14 20.15 -21.25 -15.41
CA ASP A 14 21.46 -21.88 -15.20
C ASP A 14 22.43 -20.94 -14.45
N GLU A 15 22.31 -19.63 -14.65
CA GLU A 15 23.10 -18.58 -14.02
C GLU A 15 22.73 -18.32 -12.55
N LEU A 16 21.64 -18.91 -12.05
CA LEU A 16 21.11 -18.71 -10.70
C LEU A 16 21.10 -20.01 -9.87
N LYS A 17 21.80 -21.05 -10.34
CA LYS A 17 21.98 -22.29 -9.59
C LYS A 17 22.69 -22.05 -8.26
N LEU A 18 22.24 -22.76 -7.24
CA LEU A 18 22.84 -22.73 -5.92
C LEU A 18 24.15 -23.51 -5.92
N SER A 19 25.13 -22.98 -5.18
CA SER A 19 26.51 -23.50 -5.21
C SER A 19 26.73 -24.73 -4.34
N ASP A 20 25.81 -25.00 -3.40
CA ASP A 20 25.91 -26.08 -2.42
C ASP A 20 24.58 -26.84 -2.29
N SER A 21 24.67 -28.15 -2.06
CA SER A 21 23.50 -29.03 -1.95
C SER A 21 22.73 -28.84 -0.65
N TYR A 22 23.42 -28.53 0.45
CA TYR A 22 22.80 -28.25 1.73
C TYR A 22 22.12 -26.87 1.73
N SER A 23 22.76 -25.85 1.16
CA SER A 23 22.15 -24.53 0.92
C SER A 23 20.94 -24.64 -0.01
N ALA A 24 20.97 -25.52 -1.02
CA ALA A 24 19.80 -25.82 -1.84
C ALA A 24 18.63 -26.41 -1.03
N GLY A 25 18.89 -27.32 -0.10
CA GLY A 25 17.87 -27.83 0.83
C GLY A 25 17.25 -26.73 1.68
N LEU A 26 18.07 -25.87 2.27
CA LEU A 26 17.60 -24.72 3.08
C LEU A 26 16.79 -23.74 2.24
N PHE A 27 17.23 -23.44 1.02
CA PHE A 27 16.50 -22.54 0.13
C PHE A 27 15.12 -23.10 -0.22
N VAL A 28 15.01 -24.39 -0.52
CA VAL A 28 13.72 -25.05 -0.77
C VAL A 28 12.80 -24.97 0.45
N GLU A 29 13.32 -25.20 1.66
CA GLU A 29 12.56 -25.05 2.91
C GLU A 29 12.02 -23.62 3.07
N ALA A 30 12.87 -22.61 2.85
CA ALA A 30 12.45 -21.21 2.89
C ALA A 30 11.34 -20.91 1.87
N MET A 31 11.47 -21.39 0.63
CA MET A 31 10.46 -21.20 -0.41
C MET A 31 9.11 -21.85 -0.07
N GLN A 32 9.11 -23.01 0.60
CA GLN A 32 7.89 -23.64 1.09
C GLN A 32 7.20 -22.81 2.18
N LEU A 33 7.98 -22.23 3.09
CA LEU A 33 7.46 -21.35 4.14
C LEU A 33 6.82 -20.09 3.54
N ILE A 34 7.51 -19.44 2.59
CA ILE A 34 6.97 -18.25 1.93
C ILE A 34 5.70 -18.60 1.14
N ARG A 35 5.68 -19.73 0.42
CA ARG A 35 4.47 -20.17 -0.29
C ARG A 35 3.29 -20.41 0.66
N ARG A 36 3.53 -21.06 1.81
CA ARG A 36 2.47 -21.25 2.82
C ARG A 36 2.02 -19.92 3.41
N TYR A 37 2.93 -18.95 3.51
CA TYR A 37 2.56 -17.59 3.87
C TYR A 37 1.63 -16.97 2.82
N GLU A 38 1.89 -17.12 1.52
CA GLU A 38 0.96 -16.62 0.48
C GLU A 38 -0.44 -17.25 0.60
N GLU A 39 -0.52 -18.50 1.07
CA GLU A 39 -1.79 -19.23 1.23
C GLU A 39 -2.53 -18.90 2.55
N THR A 40 -1.82 -18.47 3.60
CA THR A 40 -2.39 -18.32 4.97
C THR A 40 -2.20 -16.94 5.58
N SER A 41 -1.37 -16.12 4.94
CA SER A 41 -0.87 -14.84 5.39
C SER A 41 -0.28 -14.83 6.81
N SER A 42 0.19 -15.97 7.31
CA SER A 42 0.74 -16.09 8.67
C SER A 42 2.13 -15.47 8.81
N ARG A 43 2.23 -14.35 9.53
CA ARG A 43 3.50 -13.63 9.78
C ARG A 43 4.62 -14.53 10.34
N ASP A 44 4.29 -15.52 11.17
CA ASP A 44 5.28 -16.48 11.72
C ASP A 44 6.01 -17.26 10.61
N LEU A 45 5.31 -17.61 9.53
CA LEU A 45 5.91 -18.30 8.39
C LEU A 45 6.99 -17.45 7.71
N LEU A 46 6.77 -16.14 7.57
CA LEU A 46 7.78 -15.23 7.04
C LEU A 46 8.96 -15.05 8.00
N VAL A 47 8.71 -14.97 9.31
CA VAL A 47 9.78 -14.91 10.32
C VAL A 47 10.67 -16.15 10.21
N ARG A 48 10.07 -17.34 10.12
CA ARG A 48 10.80 -18.60 9.94
C ARG A 48 11.54 -18.64 8.61
N ALA A 49 10.91 -18.23 7.50
CA ALA A 49 11.55 -18.16 6.19
C ALA A 49 12.80 -17.27 6.22
N ARG A 50 12.72 -16.11 6.89
CA ARG A 50 13.86 -15.20 7.08
C ARG A 50 15.02 -15.88 7.77
N GLU A 51 14.77 -16.62 8.86
CA GLU A 51 15.84 -17.31 9.59
C GLU A 51 16.46 -18.45 8.77
N VAL A 52 15.65 -19.20 8.00
CA VAL A 52 16.16 -20.22 7.08
C VAL A 52 17.02 -19.60 5.96
N LEU A 53 16.60 -18.47 5.39
CA LEU A 53 17.37 -17.75 4.37
C LEU A 53 18.69 -17.20 4.91
N LYS A 54 18.71 -16.71 6.15
CA LYS A 54 19.96 -16.30 6.83
C LYS A 54 20.92 -17.49 7.01
N ARG A 55 20.40 -18.66 7.42
CA ARG A 55 21.21 -19.89 7.50
C ARG A 55 21.75 -20.31 6.13
N CYS A 56 20.93 -20.20 5.09
CA CYS A 56 21.35 -20.48 3.72
C CYS A 56 22.52 -19.58 3.30
N LEU A 57 22.45 -18.28 3.60
CA LEU A 57 23.52 -17.32 3.28
C LEU A 57 24.77 -17.46 4.15
N ALA A 58 24.66 -18.04 5.35
CA ALA A 58 25.84 -18.37 6.15
C ALA A 58 26.67 -19.50 5.51
N VAL A 59 26.02 -20.42 4.80
CA VAL A 59 26.66 -21.53 4.07
C VAL A 59 27.17 -21.07 2.70
N SER A 60 26.31 -20.38 1.93
CA SER A 60 26.61 -19.89 0.58
C SER A 60 26.39 -18.38 0.45
N PRO A 61 27.32 -17.53 0.95
CA PRO A 61 27.13 -16.07 0.99
C PRO A 61 27.05 -15.39 -0.37
N ARG A 62 27.53 -16.05 -1.43
CA ARG A 62 27.59 -15.51 -2.78
C ARG A 62 26.39 -15.89 -3.64
N ASP A 63 25.51 -16.77 -3.16
CA ASP A 63 24.36 -17.22 -3.94
C ASP A 63 23.34 -16.07 -4.05
N PRO A 64 22.92 -15.68 -5.26
CA PRO A 64 22.09 -14.50 -5.46
C PRO A 64 20.66 -14.71 -4.97
N LEU A 65 20.09 -15.90 -5.16
CA LEU A 65 18.70 -16.17 -4.83
C LEU A 65 18.41 -16.05 -3.34
N PRO A 66 19.13 -16.71 -2.41
CA PRO A 66 18.82 -16.60 -0.99
C PRO A 66 18.88 -15.15 -0.49
N SER A 67 19.81 -14.34 -1.01
CA SER A 67 19.89 -12.92 -0.65
C SER A 67 18.74 -12.10 -1.22
N PHE A 68 18.34 -12.36 -2.46
CA PHE A 68 17.20 -11.69 -3.08
C PHE A 68 15.89 -12.01 -2.34
N TYR A 69 15.63 -13.29 -2.07
CA TYR A 69 14.44 -13.73 -1.34
C TYR A 69 14.45 -13.29 0.13
N LEU A 70 15.63 -13.11 0.74
CA LEU A 70 15.74 -12.49 2.05
C LEU A 70 15.25 -11.05 2.03
N GLY A 71 15.65 -10.25 1.02
CA GLY A 71 15.16 -8.89 0.83
C GLY A 71 13.65 -8.83 0.62
N ILE A 72 13.09 -9.74 -0.19
CA ILE A 72 11.64 -9.90 -0.37
C ILE A 72 10.94 -10.20 0.97
N THR A 73 11.44 -11.21 1.70
CA THR A 73 10.87 -11.64 2.98
C THR A 73 10.92 -10.52 4.02
N GLN A 74 12.01 -9.76 4.07
CA GLN A 74 12.17 -8.60 4.95
C GLN A 74 11.22 -7.46 4.56
N SER A 75 11.04 -7.21 3.26
CA SER A 75 10.09 -6.21 2.76
C SER A 75 8.66 -6.53 3.20
N ALA A 76 8.26 -7.80 3.08
CA ALA A 76 6.95 -8.29 3.53
C ALA A 76 6.75 -8.29 5.04
N LEU A 77 7.80 -8.64 5.79
CA LEU A 77 7.75 -8.57 7.25
C LEU A 77 7.59 -7.13 7.74
N GLY A 78 7.87 -6.15 6.89
CA GLY A 78 7.33 -4.80 7.00
C GLY A 78 7.43 -4.20 8.39
N ASP A 79 8.53 -3.51 8.64
CA ASP A 79 8.44 -2.24 9.38
C ASP A 79 8.63 -1.13 8.32
N MET A 80 7.93 -0.01 8.47
CA MET A 80 7.82 1.14 7.53
C MET A 80 9.14 1.73 7.00
N ASP A 81 10.29 1.20 7.42
CA ASP A 81 11.61 1.74 7.10
C ASP A 81 12.23 1.10 5.84
N GLN A 82 11.81 -0.10 5.41
CA GLN A 82 12.30 -0.81 4.21
C GLN A 82 13.84 -0.83 4.05
N LYS A 83 14.58 -0.55 5.13
CA LYS A 83 16.02 -0.26 5.16
C LYS A 83 16.87 -1.44 4.72
N GLU A 84 16.40 -2.65 4.98
CA GLU A 84 17.12 -3.87 4.64
C GLU A 84 16.81 -4.33 3.21
N ALA A 85 15.56 -4.17 2.76
CA ALA A 85 15.10 -4.67 1.46
C ALA A 85 15.54 -3.78 0.29
N ILE A 86 15.42 -2.45 0.41
CA ILE A 86 15.73 -1.51 -0.67
C ILE A 86 17.17 -1.66 -1.18
N PRO A 87 18.22 -1.71 -0.33
CA PRO A 87 19.60 -1.92 -0.79
C PRO A 87 19.79 -3.23 -1.55
N VAL A 88 19.11 -4.31 -1.13
CA VAL A 88 19.15 -5.61 -1.81
C VAL A 88 18.59 -5.47 -3.21
N PHE A 89 17.42 -4.85 -3.38
CA PHE A 89 16.82 -4.66 -4.71
C PHE A 89 17.68 -3.74 -5.59
N LYS A 90 18.19 -2.61 -5.06
CA LYS A 90 19.11 -1.71 -5.78
C LYS A 90 20.39 -2.40 -6.26
N ARG A 91 20.84 -3.45 -5.60
CA ARG A 91 21.95 -4.28 -6.08
C ARG A 91 21.52 -5.14 -7.27
N PHE A 92 20.35 -5.78 -7.20
CA PHE A 92 19.90 -6.73 -8.21
C PHE A 92 19.32 -6.10 -9.49
N ILE A 93 18.87 -4.85 -9.46
CA ILE A 93 18.50 -4.13 -10.71
C ILE A 93 19.68 -3.97 -11.68
N LYS A 94 20.93 -4.13 -11.19
CA LYS A 94 22.14 -4.06 -12.01
C LYS A 94 22.52 -5.41 -12.62
N SER A 95 21.74 -6.47 -12.37
CA SER A 95 22.00 -7.81 -12.88
C SER A 95 21.88 -7.87 -14.41
N THR A 96 22.80 -8.62 -15.03
CA THR A 96 22.69 -8.98 -16.46
C THR A 96 21.64 -10.07 -16.70
N VAL A 97 21.28 -10.84 -15.65
CA VAL A 97 20.24 -11.86 -15.70
C VAL A 97 18.86 -11.19 -15.70
N PHE A 98 18.23 -11.14 -16.88
CA PHE A 98 16.97 -10.43 -17.10
C PHE A 98 15.89 -10.78 -16.06
N PRO A 99 15.61 -12.06 -15.74
CA PRO A 99 14.57 -12.37 -14.77
C PRO A 99 14.81 -11.81 -13.37
N LEU A 100 16.06 -11.85 -12.91
CA LEU A 100 16.43 -11.31 -11.62
C LEU A 100 16.37 -9.77 -11.62
N ARG A 101 16.84 -9.13 -12.69
CA ARG A 101 16.75 -7.67 -12.85
C ARG A 101 15.30 -7.21 -12.87
N ALA A 102 14.45 -7.81 -13.70
CA ALA A 102 13.04 -7.43 -13.85
C ALA A 102 12.27 -7.60 -12.53
N ALA A 103 12.48 -8.74 -11.85
CA ALA A 103 11.89 -8.97 -10.53
C ALA A 103 12.40 -7.94 -9.50
N ALA A 104 13.70 -7.64 -9.48
CA ALA A 104 14.26 -6.65 -8.57
C ALA A 104 13.73 -5.23 -8.82
N THR A 105 13.56 -4.84 -10.09
CA THR A 105 13.00 -3.54 -10.46
C THR A 105 11.57 -3.39 -9.95
N TYR A 106 10.73 -4.42 -10.14
CA TYR A 106 9.37 -4.43 -9.60
C TYR A 106 9.36 -4.38 -8.06
N ASN A 107 10.12 -5.26 -7.41
CA ASN A 107 10.16 -5.32 -5.94
C ASN A 107 10.72 -4.05 -5.30
N LEU A 108 11.64 -3.34 -5.96
CA LEU A 108 12.10 -2.02 -5.51
C LEU A 108 10.97 -0.99 -5.53
N ALA A 109 10.19 -0.95 -6.62
CA ALA A 109 9.05 -0.04 -6.70
C ALA A 109 7.92 -0.41 -5.72
N ALA A 110 7.67 -1.70 -5.50
CA ALA A 110 6.74 -2.17 -4.47
C ALA A 110 7.22 -1.80 -3.06
N ALA A 111 8.51 -1.96 -2.75
CA ALA A 111 9.07 -1.51 -1.49
C ALA A 111 8.96 0.01 -1.30
N TYR A 112 9.05 0.79 -2.38
CA TYR A 112 8.80 2.23 -2.30
C TYR A 112 7.37 2.57 -1.89
N VAL A 113 6.35 1.82 -2.34
CA VAL A 113 4.97 2.00 -1.88
C VAL A 113 4.88 1.94 -0.35
N GLU A 114 5.54 0.97 0.28
CA GLU A 114 5.52 0.74 1.72
C GLU A 114 6.18 1.87 2.53
N THR A 115 6.97 2.74 1.89
CA THR A 115 7.65 3.87 2.57
C THR A 115 6.76 5.11 2.73
N TYR A 116 5.67 5.21 1.95
CA TYR A 116 4.84 6.42 1.82
C TYR A 116 5.65 7.71 1.55
N ASN A 117 6.82 7.58 0.93
CA ASN A 117 7.72 8.70 0.61
C ASN A 117 7.52 9.16 -0.83
N SER A 118 7.05 10.40 -1.01
CA SER A 118 6.76 10.97 -2.34
C SER A 118 7.98 11.07 -3.27
N THR A 119 9.18 11.28 -2.74
CA THR A 119 10.42 11.27 -3.54
C THR A 119 10.69 9.87 -4.10
N LEU A 120 10.53 8.83 -3.27
CA LEU A 120 10.71 7.44 -3.70
C LEU A 120 9.60 7.00 -4.68
N PHE A 121 8.39 7.54 -4.55
CA PHE A 121 7.32 7.27 -5.52
C PHE A 121 7.69 7.75 -6.94
N GLY A 122 8.31 8.93 -7.04
CA GLY A 122 8.81 9.45 -8.33
C GLY A 122 9.86 8.53 -8.96
N GLU A 123 10.82 8.03 -8.16
CA GLU A 123 11.81 7.05 -8.61
C GLU A 123 11.13 5.73 -9.04
N GLY A 124 10.18 5.24 -8.25
CA GLY A 124 9.41 4.03 -8.55
C GLY A 124 8.63 4.10 -9.87
N ILE A 125 8.02 5.24 -10.17
CA ILE A 125 7.33 5.46 -11.45
C ILE A 125 8.30 5.33 -12.64
N GLY A 126 9.50 5.93 -12.52
CA GLY A 126 10.54 5.83 -13.54
C GLY A 126 11.02 4.40 -13.75
N LEU A 127 11.27 3.67 -12.66
CA LEU A 127 11.65 2.25 -12.69
C LEU A 127 10.58 1.39 -13.39
N LEU A 128 9.30 1.57 -13.01
CA LEU A 128 8.21 0.80 -13.59
C LEU A 128 7.95 1.17 -15.05
N LYS A 129 8.15 2.43 -15.44
CA LYS A 129 8.07 2.83 -16.84
C LYS A 129 9.10 2.09 -17.70
N ALA A 130 10.36 2.10 -17.27
CA ALA A 130 11.43 1.38 -17.98
C ALA A 130 11.17 -0.14 -18.04
N LEU A 131 10.71 -0.72 -16.93
CA LEU A 131 10.33 -2.14 -16.89
C LEU A 131 9.19 -2.45 -17.85
N LEU A 132 8.13 -1.64 -17.89
CA LEU A 132 6.99 -1.86 -18.78
C LEU A 132 7.40 -1.76 -20.26
N GLU A 133 8.34 -0.88 -20.60
CA GLU A 133 8.94 -0.83 -21.94
C GLU A 133 9.68 -2.13 -22.27
N GLU A 134 10.52 -2.66 -21.35
CA GLU A 134 11.20 -3.96 -21.51
C GLU A 134 10.22 -5.16 -21.63
N LEU A 135 9.05 -5.09 -21.00
CA LEU A 135 8.03 -6.15 -21.02
C LEU A 135 7.07 -6.06 -22.22
N THR A 136 7.30 -5.14 -23.15
CA THR A 136 6.46 -4.95 -24.34
C THR A 136 7.25 -5.04 -25.65
N THR A 137 6.56 -5.38 -26.72
CA THR A 137 7.07 -5.29 -28.09
C THR A 137 6.03 -4.58 -28.94
N ASN A 138 6.39 -3.46 -29.56
CA ASN A 138 5.47 -2.59 -30.30
C ASN A 138 4.23 -2.17 -29.48
N GLY A 139 4.41 -1.95 -28.17
CA GLY A 139 3.35 -1.58 -27.25
C GLY A 139 2.40 -2.72 -26.85
N VAL A 140 2.65 -3.95 -27.30
CA VAL A 140 1.91 -5.15 -26.89
C VAL A 140 2.72 -5.89 -25.83
N PRO A 141 2.14 -6.24 -24.67
CA PRO A 141 2.86 -6.99 -23.66
C PRO A 141 3.26 -8.38 -24.18
N ILE A 142 4.49 -8.77 -23.90
CA ILE A 142 5.04 -10.05 -24.34
C ILE A 142 4.20 -11.17 -23.72
N GLY A 143 3.81 -12.15 -24.53
CA GLY A 143 3.01 -13.32 -24.09
C GLY A 143 1.48 -13.18 -24.23
N GLN A 144 0.96 -11.98 -24.52
CA GLN A 144 -0.49 -11.74 -24.64
C GLN A 144 -1.10 -12.06 -26.03
N SER A 145 -0.30 -12.55 -26.98
CA SER A 145 -0.76 -13.09 -28.27
C SER A 145 -0.43 -14.58 -28.33
N GLU A 146 -1.39 -15.43 -28.67
CA GLU A 146 -1.17 -16.88 -28.81
C GLU A 146 -0.06 -17.20 -29.84
N ILE A 147 0.06 -16.38 -30.88
CA ILE A 147 1.11 -16.48 -31.89
C ILE A 147 2.47 -16.12 -31.28
N ILE A 148 2.56 -15.01 -30.55
CA ILE A 148 3.81 -14.56 -29.92
C ILE A 148 4.23 -15.53 -28.81
N ARG A 149 3.27 -16.03 -28.01
CA ARG A 149 3.49 -17.06 -26.99
C ARG A 149 4.00 -18.36 -27.60
N GLY A 150 3.34 -18.84 -28.66
CA GLY A 150 3.75 -20.05 -29.38
C GLY A 150 5.13 -19.94 -30.05
N LEU A 151 5.51 -18.75 -30.51
CA LEU A 151 6.86 -18.48 -31.03
C LEU A 151 7.92 -18.50 -29.92
N HIS A 152 7.63 -17.91 -28.76
CA HIS A 152 8.55 -17.90 -27.60
C HIS A 152 8.70 -19.29 -26.96
N GLU A 153 7.61 -20.06 -26.85
CA GLU A 153 7.63 -21.43 -26.33
C GLU A 153 8.46 -22.37 -27.22
N ARG A 154 8.57 -22.09 -28.52
CA ARG A 154 9.35 -22.88 -29.49
C ARG A 154 10.82 -22.49 -29.58
N LEU A 155 11.18 -21.24 -29.30
CA LEU A 155 12.53 -20.71 -29.48
C LEU A 155 13.43 -20.81 -28.23
N GLY A 156 12.90 -21.33 -27.12
CA GLY A 156 13.69 -21.68 -25.94
C GLY A 156 14.10 -20.48 -25.10
N ASP A 157 13.29 -20.13 -24.11
CA ASP A 157 13.62 -20.33 -22.70
C ASP A 157 12.33 -20.09 -21.89
N ARG A 158 12.06 -20.87 -20.85
CA ARG A 158 10.84 -20.77 -20.01
C ARG A 158 10.90 -19.54 -19.09
N ARG A 159 11.25 -18.37 -19.62
CA ARG A 159 11.54 -17.15 -18.88
C ARG A 159 10.27 -16.35 -18.62
N ILE A 160 9.91 -16.30 -17.32
CA ILE A 160 8.93 -15.42 -16.67
C ILE A 160 7.54 -15.44 -17.29
N ARG A 161 6.51 -15.54 -16.46
CA ARG A 161 5.16 -15.13 -16.83
C ARG A 161 5.15 -13.60 -17.01
N VAL A 162 5.71 -13.10 -18.11
CA VAL A 162 5.88 -11.67 -18.40
C VAL A 162 4.55 -10.93 -18.31
N GLU A 163 3.45 -11.62 -18.63
CA GLU A 163 2.09 -11.09 -18.54
C GLU A 163 1.71 -10.70 -17.11
N GLN A 164 2.09 -11.52 -16.12
CA GLN A 164 1.81 -11.27 -14.70
C GLN A 164 2.59 -10.05 -14.21
N LEU A 165 3.91 -10.08 -14.40
CA LEU A 165 4.80 -9.00 -13.98
C LEU A 165 4.42 -7.68 -14.65
N TYR A 166 3.97 -7.72 -15.91
CA TYR A 166 3.48 -6.55 -16.62
C TYR A 166 2.29 -5.90 -15.89
N TYR A 167 1.25 -6.67 -15.58
CA TYR A 167 0.07 -6.11 -14.91
C TYR A 167 0.34 -5.70 -13.47
N GLN A 168 1.15 -6.46 -12.73
CA GLN A 168 1.61 -6.05 -11.42
C GLN A 168 2.34 -4.70 -11.49
N ALA A 169 3.30 -4.55 -12.42
CA ALA A 169 4.01 -3.30 -12.62
C ALA A 169 3.09 -2.14 -13.03
N GLN A 170 2.08 -2.40 -13.87
CA GLN A 170 1.09 -1.40 -14.26
C GLN A 170 0.23 -0.92 -13.08
N GLU A 171 -0.29 -1.85 -12.27
CA GLU A 171 -1.12 -1.50 -11.12
C GLU A 171 -0.32 -0.80 -10.00
N THR A 172 0.92 -1.22 -9.77
CA THR A 172 1.84 -0.52 -8.85
C THR A 172 2.19 0.88 -9.37
N GLN A 173 2.43 1.03 -10.68
CA GLN A 173 2.72 2.35 -11.26
C GLN A 173 1.53 3.30 -11.11
N ASP A 174 0.31 2.80 -11.34
CA ASP A 174 -0.90 3.58 -11.15
C ASP A 174 -1.10 3.95 -9.69
N TYR A 175 -0.87 3.02 -8.75
CA TYR A 175 -0.91 3.34 -7.33
C TYR A 175 0.00 4.52 -6.99
N LEU A 176 1.26 4.50 -7.45
CA LEU A 176 2.22 5.58 -7.20
C LEU A 176 1.75 6.92 -7.80
N HIS A 177 1.26 6.91 -9.04
CA HIS A 177 0.72 8.13 -9.67
C HIS A 177 -0.51 8.67 -8.93
N ILE A 178 -1.45 7.79 -8.58
CA ILE A 178 -2.66 8.15 -7.82
C ILE A 178 -2.24 8.75 -6.47
N HIS A 179 -1.27 8.14 -5.80
CA HIS A 179 -0.81 8.63 -4.51
C HIS A 179 -0.13 9.99 -4.59
N LEU A 180 0.67 10.25 -5.63
CA LEU A 180 1.31 11.54 -5.81
C LEU A 180 0.35 12.65 -6.22
N HIS A 181 -0.59 12.37 -7.12
CA HIS A 181 -1.35 13.41 -7.83
C HIS A 181 -2.81 13.53 -7.41
N VAL A 182 -3.36 12.51 -6.74
CA VAL A 182 -4.78 12.46 -6.39
C VAL A 182 -4.92 12.36 -4.86
N TRP A 183 -4.33 11.32 -4.25
CA TRP A 183 -4.53 11.02 -2.84
C TRP A 183 -3.69 11.88 -1.90
N GLY A 184 -2.40 12.05 -2.16
CA GLY A 184 -1.51 12.88 -1.34
C GLY A 184 -2.03 14.32 -1.17
N PRO A 185 -2.37 15.03 -2.26
CA PRO A 185 -2.87 16.39 -2.16
C PRO A 185 -4.35 16.48 -1.73
N ARG A 186 -5.08 15.37 -1.50
CA ARG A 186 -6.55 15.38 -1.28
C ARG A 186 -7.03 16.34 -0.18
N TRP A 187 -6.18 16.60 0.80
CA TRP A 187 -6.45 17.49 1.92
C TRP A 187 -5.65 18.81 1.90
N ASP A 188 -5.00 19.14 0.78
CA ASP A 188 -4.28 20.42 0.56
C ASP A 188 -5.23 21.50 0.04
N SER A 189 -5.25 22.69 0.64
CA SER A 189 -6.27 23.73 0.43
C SER A 189 -6.37 24.22 -1.03
N SER A 190 -5.27 24.18 -1.79
CA SER A 190 -5.17 24.71 -3.16
C SER A 190 -5.40 23.68 -4.28
N SER A 191 -5.62 22.41 -3.95
CA SER A 191 -5.49 21.30 -4.92
C SER A 191 -6.82 20.74 -5.49
N VAL A 192 -7.98 21.27 -5.12
CA VAL A 192 -9.30 20.66 -5.46
C VAL A 192 -9.43 20.39 -6.96
N ASP A 193 -9.25 21.42 -7.80
CA ASP A 193 -9.39 21.29 -9.25
C ASP A 193 -8.36 20.31 -9.84
N GLN A 194 -7.13 20.34 -9.32
CA GLN A 194 -6.08 19.41 -9.73
C GLN A 194 -6.44 17.96 -9.41
N ILE A 195 -6.95 17.68 -8.21
CA ILE A 195 -7.39 16.34 -7.80
C ILE A 195 -8.53 15.87 -8.69
N GLU A 196 -9.50 16.74 -8.98
CA GLU A 196 -10.64 16.38 -9.83
C GLU A 196 -10.21 16.01 -11.24
N VAL A 197 -9.33 16.81 -11.85
CA VAL A 197 -8.80 16.54 -13.19
C VAL A 197 -7.95 15.26 -13.19
N ALA A 198 -7.00 15.14 -12.25
CA ALA A 198 -6.13 13.98 -12.16
C ALA A 198 -6.90 12.69 -11.85
N GLY A 199 -7.90 12.75 -10.96
CA GLY A 199 -8.77 11.64 -10.60
C GLY A 199 -9.61 11.15 -11.78
N LYS A 200 -10.25 12.06 -12.52
CA LYS A 200 -10.99 11.70 -13.74
C LYS A 200 -10.10 11.04 -14.78
N HIS A 201 -8.92 11.61 -15.04
CA HIS A 201 -7.95 11.04 -15.98
C HIS A 201 -7.49 9.63 -15.54
N ALA A 202 -7.19 9.44 -14.25
CA ALA A 202 -6.81 8.15 -13.71
C ALA A 202 -7.94 7.11 -13.84
N LEU A 203 -9.20 7.48 -13.56
CA LEU A 203 -10.35 6.59 -13.75
C LEU A 203 -10.58 6.19 -15.20
N GLU A 204 -10.39 7.11 -16.15
CA GLU A 204 -10.45 6.80 -17.58
C GLU A 204 -9.35 5.80 -17.99
N LYS A 205 -8.11 6.02 -17.53
CA LYS A 205 -6.98 5.11 -17.75
C LYS A 205 -7.28 3.72 -17.19
N LEU A 206 -7.70 3.63 -15.93
CA LEU A 206 -8.06 2.38 -15.27
C LEU A 206 -9.24 1.68 -15.96
N THR A 207 -10.24 2.43 -16.42
CA THR A 207 -11.39 1.86 -17.15
C THR A 207 -10.97 1.22 -18.47
N LYS A 208 -10.09 1.89 -19.23
CA LYS A 208 -9.53 1.32 -20.47
C LYS A 208 -8.72 0.06 -20.18
N ARG A 209 -7.85 0.12 -19.16
CA ARG A 209 -7.03 -1.04 -18.76
C ARG A 209 -7.87 -2.21 -18.27
N ARG A 210 -8.91 -1.98 -17.46
CA ARG A 210 -9.82 -3.00 -16.97
C ARG A 210 -10.40 -3.85 -18.11
N ARG A 211 -10.76 -3.21 -19.23
CA ARG A 211 -11.26 -3.91 -20.42
C ARG A 211 -10.18 -4.81 -21.04
N LEU A 212 -8.92 -4.37 -21.04
CA LEU A 212 -7.79 -5.16 -21.51
C LEU A 212 -7.47 -6.32 -20.56
N LEU A 213 -7.43 -6.05 -19.25
CA LEU A 213 -7.17 -7.04 -18.21
C LEU A 213 -8.17 -8.21 -18.29
N LYS A 214 -9.48 -7.93 -18.46
CA LYS A 214 -10.51 -8.96 -18.69
C LYS A 214 -10.25 -9.84 -19.90
N LYS A 215 -9.69 -9.29 -20.99
CA LYS A 215 -9.37 -10.09 -22.19
C LYS A 215 -8.18 -11.02 -21.95
N HIS A 216 -7.28 -10.64 -21.04
CA HIS A 216 -6.02 -11.34 -20.79
C HIS A 216 -6.03 -12.13 -19.48
N GLU A 217 -7.20 -12.21 -18.83
CA GLU A 217 -7.41 -12.81 -17.51
C GLU A 217 -6.86 -14.24 -17.42
N ARG A 218 -7.07 -15.03 -18.49
CA ARG A 218 -6.59 -16.41 -18.62
C ARG A 218 -5.06 -16.57 -18.51
N PHE A 219 -4.29 -15.50 -18.73
CA PHE A 219 -2.83 -15.52 -18.69
C PHE A 219 -2.27 -15.18 -17.30
N LEU A 220 -3.08 -14.58 -16.41
CA LEU A 220 -2.65 -14.06 -15.11
C LEU A 220 -2.37 -15.14 -14.07
N GLY A 221 -2.85 -16.37 -14.25
CA GLY A 221 -2.55 -17.48 -13.33
C GLY A 221 -2.90 -17.18 -11.88
N ARG A 222 -2.00 -17.54 -10.96
CA ARG A 222 -2.24 -17.44 -9.50
C ARG A 222 -2.34 -16.00 -8.99
N GLN A 223 -1.72 -15.04 -9.65
CA GLN A 223 -1.72 -13.63 -9.22
C GLN A 223 -2.94 -12.85 -9.74
N HIS A 224 -3.84 -13.53 -10.45
CA HIS A 224 -5.08 -12.96 -10.97
C HIS A 224 -5.86 -12.17 -9.90
N ALA A 225 -6.08 -12.79 -8.74
CA ALA A 225 -6.82 -12.24 -7.62
C ALA A 225 -6.21 -10.92 -7.13
N GLU A 226 -4.91 -10.93 -6.82
CA GLU A 226 -4.20 -9.76 -6.30
C GLU A 226 -4.17 -8.60 -7.32
N ILE A 227 -3.96 -8.88 -8.62
CA ILE A 227 -3.98 -7.84 -9.66
C ILE A 227 -5.34 -7.12 -9.70
N TRP A 228 -6.44 -7.88 -9.59
CA TRP A 228 -7.77 -7.29 -9.50
C TRP A 228 -7.99 -6.52 -8.19
N ALA A 229 -7.46 -7.03 -7.08
CA ALA A 229 -7.54 -6.34 -5.80
C ALA A 229 -6.81 -4.99 -5.84
N TRP A 230 -5.60 -4.94 -6.42
CA TRP A 230 -4.89 -3.69 -6.68
C TRP A 230 -5.68 -2.74 -7.57
N HIS A 231 -6.25 -3.24 -8.67
CA HIS A 231 -7.05 -2.44 -9.57
C HIS A 231 -8.22 -1.75 -8.85
N TRP A 232 -8.98 -2.52 -8.09
CA TRP A 232 -10.12 -2.00 -7.35
C TRP A 232 -9.70 -1.09 -6.19
N ASN A 233 -8.58 -1.38 -5.53
CA ASN A 233 -8.01 -0.49 -4.52
C ASN A 233 -7.60 0.87 -5.11
N ASN A 234 -7.01 0.88 -6.31
CA ASN A 234 -6.67 2.09 -7.05
C ASN A 234 -7.94 2.91 -7.39
N VAL A 235 -8.99 2.23 -7.89
CA VAL A 235 -10.30 2.85 -8.16
C VAL A 235 -10.90 3.46 -6.88
N GLY A 236 -10.90 2.71 -5.78
CA GLY A 236 -11.43 3.17 -4.49
C GLY A 236 -10.69 4.39 -3.94
N THR A 237 -9.36 4.37 -4.03
CA THR A 237 -8.50 5.49 -3.59
C THR A 237 -8.78 6.79 -4.36
N ILE A 238 -9.09 6.69 -5.65
CA ILE A 238 -9.47 7.86 -6.45
C ILE A 238 -10.84 8.38 -6.03
N HIS A 239 -11.84 7.50 -5.94
CA HIS A 239 -13.20 7.90 -5.56
C HIS A 239 -13.25 8.49 -4.14
N GLU A 240 -12.47 7.96 -3.21
CA GLU A 240 -12.32 8.52 -1.88
C GLU A 240 -11.74 9.94 -1.92
N SER A 241 -10.68 10.15 -2.72
CA SER A 241 -10.08 11.48 -2.90
C SER A 241 -11.06 12.47 -3.55
N LEU A 242 -11.89 12.01 -4.49
CA LEU A 242 -12.95 12.80 -5.10
C LEU A 242 -14.07 13.12 -4.10
N ALA A 243 -14.39 12.19 -3.19
CA ALA A 243 -15.33 12.44 -2.10
C ALA A 243 -14.80 13.49 -1.12
N ALA A 244 -13.52 13.41 -0.75
CA ALA A 244 -12.84 14.42 0.06
C ALA A 244 -12.86 15.80 -0.62
N ALA A 245 -12.56 15.87 -1.92
CA ALA A 245 -12.65 17.11 -2.70
C ALA A 245 -14.08 17.68 -2.72
N ALA A 246 -15.10 16.84 -2.92
CA ALA A 246 -16.50 17.24 -2.92
C ALA A 246 -16.98 17.76 -1.55
N ARG A 247 -16.51 17.18 -0.44
CA ARG A 247 -16.79 17.69 0.91
C ARG A 247 -16.27 19.11 1.08
N ARG A 248 -15.06 19.38 0.59
CA ARG A 248 -14.39 20.69 0.70
C ARG A 248 -15.09 21.78 -0.11
N THR A 249 -15.73 21.42 -1.22
CA THR A 249 -16.58 22.31 -2.02
C THR A 249 -18.04 22.35 -1.53
N LYS A 250 -18.32 21.77 -0.35
CA LYS A 250 -19.65 21.67 0.27
C LYS A 250 -20.70 20.97 -0.61
N ASN A 251 -20.28 20.16 -1.59
CA ASN A 251 -21.16 19.36 -2.44
C ASN A 251 -21.45 18.00 -1.78
N LYS A 252 -22.42 17.98 -0.86
CA LYS A 252 -22.77 16.80 -0.07
C LYS A 252 -23.24 15.60 -0.90
N GLY A 253 -24.04 15.85 -1.95
CA GLY A 253 -24.56 14.79 -2.82
C GLY A 253 -23.43 14.07 -3.55
N ARG A 254 -22.55 14.83 -4.21
CA ARG A 254 -21.37 14.27 -4.87
C ARG A 254 -20.43 13.58 -3.89
N ALA A 255 -20.22 14.15 -2.70
CA ALA A 255 -19.38 13.52 -1.67
C ALA A 255 -19.92 12.14 -1.28
N HIS A 256 -21.24 12.01 -1.10
CA HIS A 256 -21.89 10.74 -0.79
C HIS A 256 -21.76 9.74 -1.96
N ASP A 257 -22.03 10.18 -3.19
CA ASP A 257 -21.95 9.31 -4.37
C ASP A 257 -20.54 8.79 -4.62
N GLU A 258 -19.52 9.65 -4.48
CA GLU A 258 -18.13 9.27 -4.63
C GLU A 258 -17.67 8.37 -3.47
N ALA A 259 -18.12 8.62 -2.23
CA ALA A 259 -17.82 7.74 -1.11
C ALA A 259 -18.44 6.34 -1.28
N ALA A 260 -19.67 6.25 -1.80
CA ALA A 260 -20.31 4.96 -2.09
C ALA A 260 -19.56 4.16 -3.18
N LYS A 261 -19.05 4.84 -4.22
CA LYS A 261 -18.19 4.21 -5.23
C LYS A 261 -16.86 3.75 -4.63
N ALA A 262 -16.28 4.52 -3.72
CA ALA A 262 -15.06 4.16 -3.02
C ALA A 262 -15.25 2.92 -2.15
N GLU A 263 -16.30 2.89 -1.32
CA GLU A 263 -16.66 1.73 -0.49
C GLU A 263 -16.88 0.49 -1.34
N LYS A 264 -17.67 0.60 -2.43
CA LYS A 264 -17.87 -0.51 -3.36
C LYS A 264 -16.54 -1.02 -3.92
N ALA A 265 -15.66 -0.13 -4.35
CA ALA A 265 -14.38 -0.53 -4.94
C ALA A 265 -13.45 -1.19 -3.90
N PHE A 266 -13.42 -0.72 -2.65
CA PHE A 266 -12.65 -1.41 -1.61
C PHE A 266 -13.23 -2.80 -1.29
N ASN A 267 -14.55 -2.96 -1.30
CA ASN A 267 -15.18 -4.27 -1.17
C ASN A 267 -14.88 -5.17 -2.38
N ASP A 268 -14.97 -4.64 -3.61
CA ASP A 268 -14.61 -5.38 -4.83
C ASP A 268 -13.13 -5.83 -4.79
N ALA A 269 -12.23 -5.06 -4.15
CA ALA A 269 -10.84 -5.44 -3.95
C ALA A 269 -10.68 -6.61 -2.97
N GLN A 270 -11.39 -6.55 -1.85
CA GLN A 270 -11.42 -7.62 -0.84
C GLN A 270 -12.07 -8.91 -1.39
N ASP A 271 -13.10 -8.78 -2.22
CA ASP A 271 -13.76 -9.91 -2.88
C ASP A 271 -12.85 -10.57 -3.92
N ALA A 272 -12.06 -9.75 -4.63
CA ALA A 272 -11.09 -10.25 -5.60
C ALA A 272 -9.97 -11.06 -4.94
N ASP A 273 -9.47 -10.58 -3.80
CA ASP A 273 -8.46 -11.26 -2.99
C ASP A 273 -8.69 -11.00 -1.49
N PRO A 274 -9.24 -11.97 -0.74
CA PRO A 274 -9.48 -11.81 0.68
C PRO A 274 -8.21 -11.62 1.53
N SER A 275 -7.04 -11.96 0.99
CA SER A 275 -5.74 -11.76 1.65
C SER A 275 -5.11 -10.39 1.33
N PHE A 276 -5.76 -9.58 0.51
CA PHE A 276 -5.26 -8.29 0.07
C PHE A 276 -5.29 -7.23 1.18
N ALA A 277 -4.13 -7.09 1.82
CA ALA A 277 -3.89 -6.32 3.02
C ALA A 277 -4.23 -4.81 3.00
N SER A 278 -4.48 -4.22 1.82
CA SER A 278 -4.58 -2.76 1.69
C SER A 278 -6.02 -2.23 1.61
N SER A 279 -7.00 -3.08 1.28
CA SER A 279 -8.37 -2.60 1.02
C SER A 279 -9.13 -2.25 2.31
N ARG A 280 -9.05 -3.10 3.34
CA ARG A 280 -9.76 -2.92 4.61
C ARG A 280 -9.31 -1.69 5.42
N PRO A 281 -8.00 -1.38 5.54
CA PRO A 281 -7.55 -0.14 6.18
C PRO A 281 -7.99 1.10 5.39
N ASN A 282 -8.03 1.01 4.05
CA ASN A 282 -8.53 2.09 3.20
C ASN A 282 -10.03 2.33 3.38
N LEU A 283 -10.83 1.26 3.54
CA LEU A 283 -12.24 1.38 3.90
C LEU A 283 -12.41 2.03 5.29
N GLY A 284 -11.58 1.66 6.27
CA GLY A 284 -11.55 2.30 7.59
C GLY A 284 -11.22 3.79 7.50
N ARG A 285 -10.26 4.16 6.65
CA ARG A 285 -9.87 5.55 6.39
C ARG A 285 -10.99 6.35 5.71
N LEU A 286 -11.64 5.79 4.69
CA LEU A 286 -12.83 6.39 4.06
C LEU A 286 -13.93 6.65 5.11
N THR A 287 -14.20 5.63 5.93
CA THR A 287 -15.23 5.67 6.97
C THR A 287 -14.92 6.76 8.02
N PHE A 288 -13.66 6.87 8.40
CA PHE A 288 -13.20 7.85 9.38
C PHE A 288 -13.10 9.27 8.83
N GLU A 289 -12.31 9.47 7.77
CA GLU A 289 -11.95 10.79 7.24
C GLU A 289 -13.09 11.43 6.42
N VAL A 290 -13.88 10.63 5.69
CA VAL A 290 -14.87 11.14 4.73
C VAL A 290 -16.29 10.96 5.23
N LEU A 291 -16.66 9.78 5.73
CA LEU A 291 -18.03 9.50 6.19
C LEU A 291 -18.29 9.98 7.63
N ALA A 292 -17.23 10.21 8.41
CA ALA A 292 -17.30 10.58 9.82
C ALA A 292 -18.09 9.59 10.70
N ASP A 293 -18.13 8.31 10.29
CA ASP A 293 -18.72 7.23 11.09
C ASP A 293 -17.65 6.62 11.99
N PHE A 294 -17.45 7.26 13.16
CA PHE A 294 -16.40 6.84 14.10
C PHE A 294 -16.63 5.44 14.67
N GLY A 295 -17.88 5.02 14.83
CA GLY A 295 -18.22 3.70 15.36
C GLY A 295 -17.76 2.60 14.41
N LYS A 296 -18.23 2.66 13.16
CA LYS A 296 -17.84 1.71 12.11
C LYS A 296 -16.34 1.75 11.84
N ALA A 297 -15.72 2.94 11.85
CA ALA A 297 -14.27 3.06 11.68
C ALA A 297 -13.49 2.34 12.79
N ILE A 298 -13.93 2.43 14.06
CA ILE A 298 -13.29 1.71 15.17
C ILE A 298 -13.40 0.20 14.96
N GLU A 299 -14.55 -0.31 14.54
CA GLU A 299 -14.74 -1.74 14.25
C GLU A 299 -13.78 -2.20 13.16
N ILE A 300 -13.75 -1.50 12.03
CA ILE A 300 -12.86 -1.82 10.90
C ILE A 300 -11.39 -1.84 11.35
N PHE A 301 -10.93 -0.79 12.04
CA PHE A 301 -9.52 -0.73 12.44
C PHE A 301 -9.16 -1.71 13.58
N LYS A 302 -10.12 -2.12 14.42
CA LYS A 302 -9.89 -3.23 15.36
C LYS A 302 -9.69 -4.54 14.62
N ASP A 303 -10.48 -4.80 13.59
CA ASP A 303 -10.33 -6.01 12.77
C ASP A 303 -8.97 -6.01 12.06
N VAL A 304 -8.59 -4.87 11.45
CA VAL A 304 -7.25 -4.71 10.84
C VAL A 304 -6.14 -4.93 11.87
N ALA A 305 -6.25 -4.33 13.06
CA ALA A 305 -5.24 -4.41 14.12
C ALA A 305 -5.20 -5.77 14.86
N SER A 306 -6.15 -6.67 14.59
CA SER A 306 -6.17 -8.03 15.15
C SER A 306 -5.89 -9.10 14.10
N GLY A 307 -5.94 -8.73 12.82
CA GLY A 307 -5.69 -9.61 11.70
C GLY A 307 -4.24 -9.65 11.25
N VAL A 308 -4.06 -10.21 10.05
CA VAL A 308 -2.80 -10.35 9.33
C VAL A 308 -2.12 -9.02 9.05
N GLU A 309 -2.94 -7.98 8.87
CA GLU A 309 -2.48 -6.66 8.46
C GLU A 309 -1.83 -5.88 9.61
N ASP A 310 -2.03 -6.26 10.89
CA ASP A 310 -1.62 -5.53 12.11
C ASP A 310 -0.60 -4.41 11.86
N THR A 311 -1.13 -3.24 11.47
CA THR A 311 -0.31 -2.14 10.99
C THR A 311 -0.18 -1.09 12.09
N ALA A 312 1.02 -0.49 12.15
CA ALA A 312 1.20 0.78 12.87
C ALA A 312 0.15 1.83 12.45
N TYR A 313 -0.29 1.80 11.19
CA TYR A 313 -1.33 2.67 10.66
C TYR A 313 -2.71 2.44 11.33
N ALA A 314 -3.18 1.21 11.46
CA ALA A 314 -4.45 0.91 12.13
C ALA A 314 -4.42 1.34 13.60
N HIS A 315 -3.31 1.08 14.30
CA HIS A 315 -3.11 1.57 15.66
C HIS A 315 -3.08 3.10 15.75
N PHE A 316 -2.46 3.78 14.79
CA PHE A 316 -2.49 5.23 14.73
C PHE A 316 -3.93 5.78 14.55
N CYS A 317 -4.73 5.19 13.65
CA CYS A 317 -6.13 5.54 13.44
C CYS A 317 -7.00 5.26 14.68
N LEU A 318 -6.83 4.11 15.33
CA LEU A 318 -7.50 3.81 16.60
C LEU A 318 -7.14 4.80 17.70
N GLY A 319 -5.87 5.24 17.77
CA GLY A 319 -5.44 6.30 18.67
C GLY A 319 -6.23 7.60 18.48
N GLN A 320 -6.38 8.03 17.22
CA GLN A 320 -7.17 9.21 16.88
C GLN A 320 -8.66 9.02 17.18
N LEU A 321 -9.26 7.89 16.79
CA LEU A 321 -10.67 7.57 17.03
C LEU A 321 -11.00 7.53 18.53
N TYR A 322 -10.19 6.87 19.34
CA TYR A 322 -10.39 6.87 20.80
C TYR A 322 -10.14 8.23 21.44
N THR A 323 -9.38 9.12 20.79
CA THR A 323 -9.27 10.52 21.21
C THR A 323 -10.59 11.26 20.99
N VAL A 324 -11.25 11.02 19.85
CA VAL A 324 -12.61 11.54 19.59
C VAL A 324 -13.62 11.00 20.61
N GLU A 325 -13.53 9.72 20.96
CA GLU A 325 -14.37 9.08 21.99
C GLU A 325 -13.97 9.42 23.44
N ARG A 326 -12.92 10.22 23.66
CA ARG A 326 -12.41 10.63 24.99
C ARG A 326 -11.89 9.47 25.85
N LYS A 327 -11.55 8.34 25.23
CA LYS A 327 -11.00 7.15 25.88
C LYS A 327 -9.48 7.26 25.95
N LYS A 328 -8.98 8.19 26.79
CA LYS A 328 -7.54 8.51 26.93
C LYS A 328 -6.66 7.26 27.02
N THR A 329 -6.97 6.33 27.93
CA THR A 329 -6.14 5.13 28.14
C THR A 329 -6.03 4.27 26.89
N GLN A 330 -7.13 4.08 26.16
CA GLN A 330 -7.14 3.31 24.90
C GLN A 330 -6.40 4.05 23.79
N ALA A 331 -6.65 5.35 23.62
CA ALA A 331 -5.95 6.18 22.65
C ALA A 331 -4.43 6.11 22.83
N MET A 332 -3.96 6.31 24.06
CA MET A 332 -2.54 6.25 24.43
C MET A 332 -1.93 4.87 24.20
N SER A 333 -2.67 3.81 24.53
CA SER A 333 -2.23 2.43 24.29
C SER A 333 -2.01 2.17 22.81
N HIS A 334 -2.89 2.66 21.94
CA HIS A 334 -2.78 2.47 20.50
C HIS A 334 -1.69 3.34 19.88
N PHE A 335 -1.57 4.60 20.29
CA PHE A 335 -0.49 5.49 19.84
C PHE A 335 0.91 4.94 20.13
N ARG A 336 1.13 4.30 21.30
CA ARG A 336 2.40 3.65 21.63
C ARG A 336 2.80 2.52 20.67
N LYS A 337 1.85 1.93 19.97
CA LYS A 337 2.10 0.90 18.95
C LYS A 337 2.40 1.48 17.56
N ALA A 338 2.38 2.80 17.42
CA ALA A 338 2.66 3.49 16.16
C ALA A 338 3.72 4.62 16.31
N PRO A 339 4.87 4.38 16.97
CA PRO A 339 5.82 5.43 17.32
C PRO A 339 6.43 6.15 16.11
N ASN A 340 6.65 5.44 15.00
CA ASN A 340 7.19 6.03 13.78
C ASN A 340 6.23 7.04 13.14
N LEU A 341 4.92 6.74 13.14
CA LEU A 341 3.91 7.66 12.63
C LEU A 341 3.79 8.90 13.51
N LEU A 342 3.78 8.74 14.84
CA LEU A 342 3.80 9.86 15.77
C LEU A 342 5.02 10.77 15.55
N LYS A 343 6.20 10.19 15.34
CA LYS A 343 7.43 10.95 15.05
C LYS A 343 7.32 11.74 13.76
N THR A 344 6.82 11.12 12.68
CA THR A 344 6.60 11.78 11.39
C THR A 344 5.64 12.95 11.52
N GLU A 345 4.56 12.76 12.28
CA GLU A 345 3.52 13.76 12.53
C GLU A 345 3.91 14.79 13.62
N ARG A 346 5.08 14.61 14.26
CA ARG A 346 5.58 15.43 15.38
C ARG A 346 4.60 15.52 16.55
N VAL A 347 3.91 14.42 16.83
CA VAL A 347 2.95 14.30 17.93
C VAL A 347 3.64 13.68 19.14
N ASP A 348 3.67 14.41 20.24
CA ASP A 348 4.10 13.85 21.51
C ASP A 348 2.92 13.12 22.15
N SER A 349 2.89 11.79 21.96
CA SER A 349 1.84 10.98 22.56
C SER A 349 1.80 11.06 24.09
N SER A 350 2.87 11.45 24.79
CA SER A 350 2.84 11.58 26.25
C SER A 350 2.04 12.80 26.73
N ASP A 351 1.88 13.81 25.87
CA ASP A 351 1.10 15.01 26.13
C ASP A 351 -0.33 14.88 25.58
N TRP A 352 -1.28 14.65 26.48
CA TRP A 352 -2.70 14.51 26.12
C TRP A 352 -3.33 15.80 25.59
N LYS A 353 -2.78 16.98 25.92
CA LYS A 353 -3.20 18.24 25.29
C LYS A 353 -2.73 18.26 23.84
N ASN A 354 -1.46 17.95 23.58
CA ASN A 354 -0.89 17.87 22.24
C ASN A 354 -1.67 16.90 21.33
N VAL A 355 -1.93 15.68 21.81
CA VAL A 355 -2.71 14.66 21.06
C VAL A 355 -4.11 15.16 20.69
N ARG A 356 -4.83 15.78 21.62
CA ARG A 356 -6.18 16.31 21.34
C ARG A 356 -6.15 17.47 20.37
N SER A 357 -5.19 18.39 20.50
CA SER A 357 -5.01 19.48 19.53
C SER A 357 -4.69 18.94 18.13
N TYR A 358 -3.83 17.93 18.03
CA TYR A 358 -3.51 17.26 16.77
C TYR A 358 -4.76 16.66 16.12
N VAL A 359 -5.53 15.86 16.86
CA VAL A 359 -6.76 15.22 16.35
C VAL A 359 -7.81 16.26 15.96
N ALA A 360 -7.96 17.34 16.74
CA ALA A 360 -8.87 18.43 16.39
C ALA A 360 -8.49 19.14 15.08
N ASN A 361 -7.20 19.33 14.83
CA ASN A 361 -6.70 19.93 13.59
C ASN A 361 -6.93 19.01 12.38
N HIS A 362 -6.76 17.70 12.55
CA HIS A 362 -7.08 16.71 11.53
C HIS A 362 -8.56 16.68 11.18
N LEU A 363 -9.44 16.65 12.18
CA LEU A 363 -10.89 16.72 11.97
C LEU A 363 -11.30 17.99 11.21
N GLN A 364 -10.69 19.14 11.52
CA GLN A 364 -10.91 20.38 10.76
C GLN A 364 -10.47 20.23 9.29
N LYS A 365 -9.27 19.68 9.06
CA LYS A 365 -8.73 19.41 7.73
C LYS A 365 -9.67 18.51 6.90
N TRP A 366 -10.33 17.56 7.55
CA TRP A 366 -11.28 16.63 6.93
C TRP A 366 -12.71 17.17 6.76
N CYS A 367 -12.91 18.47 7.00
CA CYS A 367 -14.21 19.12 6.99
C CYS A 367 -15.20 18.45 7.96
N GLN A 368 -14.74 18.14 9.17
CA GLN A 368 -15.54 17.63 10.29
C GLN A 368 -15.52 18.63 11.46
N PRO A 369 -16.12 19.82 11.31
CA PRO A 369 -16.01 20.91 12.28
C PRO A 369 -16.68 20.58 13.62
N GLU A 370 -17.81 19.88 13.63
CA GLU A 370 -18.54 19.51 14.84
C GLU A 370 -17.73 18.66 15.84
N PRO A 371 -17.16 17.50 15.45
CA PRO A 371 -16.33 16.72 16.36
C PRO A 371 -15.04 17.45 16.74
N ALA A 372 -14.48 18.29 15.86
CA ALA A 372 -13.34 19.14 16.19
C ALA A 372 -13.68 20.16 17.27
N LEU A 373 -14.80 20.89 17.13
CA LEU A 373 -15.31 21.85 18.11
C LEU A 373 -15.58 21.17 19.45
N LYS A 374 -16.17 19.96 19.45
CA LYS A 374 -16.43 19.19 20.68
C LYS A 374 -15.14 18.86 21.43
N LEU A 375 -14.05 18.58 20.72
CA LEU A 375 -12.75 18.29 21.30
C LEU A 375 -12.06 19.57 21.81
N LEU A 376 -12.06 20.64 21.00
CA LEU A 376 -11.46 21.93 21.36
C LEU A 376 -12.17 22.60 22.55
N ASN A 377 -13.50 22.61 22.57
CA ASN A 377 -14.26 23.18 23.69
C ASN A 377 -13.96 22.46 25.01
N GLN A 378 -13.74 21.15 24.97
CA GLN A 378 -13.31 20.42 26.15
C GLN A 378 -11.90 20.85 26.56
N LEU A 379 -10.99 20.96 25.61
CA LEU A 379 -9.61 21.37 25.88
C LEU A 379 -9.55 22.79 26.49
N ALA A 380 -10.39 23.71 26.01
CA ALA A 380 -10.51 25.06 26.54
C ALA A 380 -11.10 25.09 27.96
N LYS A 381 -12.04 24.19 28.30
CA LYS A 381 -12.54 24.05 29.69
C LYS A 381 -11.45 23.63 30.65
N GLU A 382 -10.56 22.74 30.22
CA GLU A 382 -9.42 22.26 31.01
C GLU A 382 -8.26 23.26 31.02
N ASN A 383 -8.21 24.20 30.06
CA ASN A 383 -7.16 25.20 29.92
C ASN A 383 -7.77 26.60 29.72
N PRO A 384 -8.43 27.19 30.74
CA PRO A 384 -9.23 28.39 30.55
C PRO A 384 -8.40 29.59 30.08
N SER A 385 -7.14 29.69 30.46
CA SER A 385 -6.24 30.80 30.10
C SER A 385 -5.66 30.73 28.70
N ASP A 386 -5.90 29.66 27.94
CA ASP A 386 -5.33 29.46 26.61
C ASP A 386 -6.10 30.31 25.57
N GLN A 387 -5.59 31.52 25.32
CA GLN A 387 -6.16 32.45 24.34
C GLN A 387 -6.12 31.89 22.92
N GLY A 388 -5.09 31.11 22.57
CA GLY A 388 -4.96 30.49 21.25
C GLY A 388 -6.08 29.51 20.96
N LEU A 389 -6.41 28.64 21.94
CA LEU A 389 -7.54 27.72 21.84
C LEU A 389 -8.87 28.45 21.67
N ARG A 390 -9.09 29.55 22.40
CA ARG A 390 -10.32 30.35 22.29
C ARG A 390 -10.47 30.97 20.90
N SER A 391 -9.40 31.56 20.37
CA SER A 391 -9.40 32.12 19.00
C SER A 391 -9.68 31.03 17.96
N GLN A 392 -9.05 29.86 18.10
CA GLN A 392 -9.29 28.73 17.19
C GLN A 392 -10.75 28.25 17.20
N ILE A 393 -11.38 28.17 18.39
CA ILE A 393 -12.80 27.81 18.53
C ILE A 393 -13.68 28.84 17.82
N SER A 394 -13.45 30.13 18.07
CA SER A 394 -14.20 31.22 17.45
C SER A 394 -14.09 31.19 15.92
N ASP A 395 -12.89 31.02 15.38
CA ASP A 395 -12.65 30.94 13.93
C ASP A 395 -13.38 29.75 13.30
N LEU A 396 -13.42 28.61 14.00
CA LEU A 396 -14.08 27.41 13.50
C LEU A 396 -15.61 27.52 13.56
N GLN A 397 -16.15 28.15 14.60
CA GLN A 397 -17.59 28.45 14.72
C GLN A 397 -18.08 29.38 13.61
N ASN A 398 -17.25 30.33 13.18
CA ASN A 398 -17.58 31.26 12.09
C ASN A 398 -17.54 30.61 10.69
N LYS A 399 -16.90 29.44 10.55
CA LYS A 399 -16.70 28.73 9.26
C LYS A 399 -17.61 27.52 9.07
N ALA A 400 -18.06 26.91 10.17
CA ALA A 400 -19.03 25.82 10.21
C ALA A 400 -20.39 26.29 9.67
#